data_AF-A0A0F9AY49-F1
#
_entry.id   AF-A0A0F9AY49-F1
#
_cell.length_a   1.000
_cell.length_b   1.000
_cell.length_c   1.000
_cell.angle_alpha   90.00
_cell.angle_beta   90.00
_cell.angle_gamma   90.00
#
_symmetry.space_group_name_H-M   'P 1'
#
loop_
_entity.id
_entity.type
_entity.pdbx_description
1 polymer ?
#
loop_
_entity_poly.entity_id
_entity_poly.type
_entity_poly.pdbx_seq_one_letter_code
_entity_poly.pdbx_strand_id
1 'polypeptide(L)'
;MNKTHVFILAALAILAPLQAGAHKASVFAYADNGQVYGEGYYFDGRPCRGCAISVLASPPGVKDKDEDEGGKILFQGKTDEQGVFIFKDPIDTRPLIIRMDAGEGHLAVFTLEIKPERGPEGEQEGEQEGEILPIRRAALLPECTPECTMKLEAIIEARIDTEVDAQVKERLASLRAEISRLRRESERPG
;
A
#
# COMPACT_ATOMS: atom_id res chain seq x y z
N MET A 1 -54.58 -21.59 22.60
CA MET A 1 -53.57 -21.40 21.53
C MET A 1 -53.55 -22.68 20.71
N ASN A 2 -54.01 -22.66 19.46
CA ASN A 2 -54.24 -23.89 18.69
C ASN A 2 -52.91 -24.52 18.28
N LYS A 3 -52.81 -25.85 18.36
CA LYS A 3 -51.58 -26.60 18.05
C LYS A 3 -51.06 -26.31 16.62
N THR A 4 -51.97 -26.03 15.69
CA THR A 4 -51.67 -25.58 14.32
C THR A 4 -50.93 -24.24 14.27
N HIS A 5 -51.27 -23.27 15.12
CA HIS A 5 -50.55 -21.99 15.17
C HIS A 5 -49.15 -22.14 15.76
N VAL A 6 -48.98 -23.02 16.75
CA VAL A 6 -47.65 -23.35 17.31
C VAL A 6 -46.77 -24.01 16.26
N PHE A 7 -47.33 -24.92 15.46
CA PHE A 7 -46.60 -25.61 14.39
C PHE A 7 -46.19 -24.65 13.26
N ILE A 8 -47.07 -23.72 12.87
CA ILE A 8 -46.78 -22.71 11.85
C ILE A 8 -45.71 -21.72 12.35
N LEU A 9 -45.79 -21.26 13.60
CA LEU A 9 -44.76 -20.40 14.21
C LEU A 9 -43.40 -21.10 14.32
N ALA A 10 -43.38 -22.37 14.70
CA ALA A 10 -42.14 -23.16 14.77
C ALA A 10 -41.53 -23.38 13.38
N ALA A 11 -42.33 -23.67 12.36
CA ALA A 11 -41.87 -23.79 10.97
C ALA A 11 -41.32 -22.46 10.44
N LEU A 12 -41.98 -21.34 10.75
CA LEU A 12 -41.54 -20.00 10.32
C LEU A 12 -40.22 -19.58 10.98
N ALA A 13 -39.97 -20.02 12.22
CA ALA A 13 -38.70 -19.76 12.91
C ALA A 13 -37.50 -20.52 12.29
N ILE A 14 -37.74 -21.67 11.64
CA ILE A 14 -36.69 -22.46 10.97
C ILE A 14 -36.31 -21.85 9.61
N LEU A 15 -37.22 -21.08 8.98
CA LEU A 15 -36.95 -20.34 7.74
C LEU A 15 -36.28 -18.97 7.99
N ALA A 16 -35.98 -18.62 9.23
CA ALA A 16 -35.23 -17.40 9.50
C ALA A 16 -33.84 -17.50 8.83
N PRO A 17 -33.48 -16.55 7.95
CA PRO A 17 -32.18 -16.59 7.28
C PRO A 17 -31.09 -16.48 8.35
N LEU A 18 -30.35 -17.57 8.56
CA LEU A 18 -29.07 -17.53 9.26
C LEU A 18 -28.18 -16.57 8.47
N GLN A 19 -27.63 -15.56 9.13
CA GLN A 19 -26.65 -14.68 8.49
C GLN A 19 -25.46 -15.54 8.07
N ALA A 20 -25.41 -15.91 6.80
CA ALA A 20 -24.22 -16.51 6.21
C ALA A 20 -23.14 -15.43 6.25
N GLY A 21 -22.12 -15.64 7.08
CA GLY A 21 -20.92 -14.81 7.08
C GLY A 21 -20.24 -14.97 5.73
N ALA A 22 -20.60 -14.12 4.78
CA ALA A 22 -19.88 -14.02 3.51
C ALA A 22 -18.45 -13.58 3.85
N HIS A 23 -17.47 -14.41 3.48
CA HIS A 23 -16.04 -14.20 3.72
C HIS A 23 -15.53 -13.07 2.82
N LYS A 24 -15.91 -11.82 3.12
CA LYS A 24 -15.46 -10.65 2.38
C LYS A 24 -13.94 -10.58 2.41
N ALA A 25 -13.28 -10.65 1.25
CA ALA A 25 -11.86 -10.38 1.12
C ALA A 25 -11.62 -8.87 0.93
N SER A 26 -10.44 -8.40 1.29
CA SER A 26 -10.00 -7.02 1.11
C SER A 26 -8.56 -7.02 0.63
N VAL A 27 -8.23 -6.08 -0.24
CA VAL A 27 -6.87 -5.84 -0.72
C VAL A 27 -6.54 -4.36 -0.53
N PHE A 28 -5.32 -4.09 -0.08
CA PHE A 28 -4.77 -2.76 0.09
C PHE A 28 -3.42 -2.68 -0.58
N ALA A 29 -3.04 -1.48 -1.03
CA ALA A 29 -1.73 -1.26 -1.60
C ALA A 29 -1.26 0.18 -1.39
N TYR A 30 0.06 0.36 -1.43
CA TYR A 30 0.75 1.63 -1.40
C TYR A 30 2.02 1.54 -2.23
N ALA A 31 2.52 2.67 -2.74
CA ALA A 31 3.84 2.70 -3.37
C ALA A 31 4.86 3.33 -2.43
N ASP A 32 6.05 2.76 -2.42
CA ASP A 32 7.20 3.25 -1.69
C ASP A 32 8.49 2.82 -2.40
N ASN A 33 9.51 3.69 -2.43
CA ASN A 33 10.83 3.41 -2.99
C ASN A 33 10.81 2.73 -4.39
N GLY A 34 9.94 3.19 -5.30
CA GLY A 34 9.81 2.66 -6.67
C GLY A 34 9.18 1.27 -6.77
N GLN A 35 8.57 0.79 -5.68
CA GLN A 35 7.84 -0.47 -5.61
C GLN A 35 6.41 -0.22 -5.13
N VAL A 36 5.48 -1.05 -5.58
CA VAL A 36 4.15 -1.13 -5.00
C VAL A 36 4.11 -2.35 -4.09
N TYR A 37 3.72 -2.12 -2.85
CA TYR A 37 3.45 -3.13 -1.84
C TYR A 37 1.95 -3.27 -1.72
N GLY A 38 1.47 -4.50 -1.65
CA GLY A 38 0.08 -4.74 -1.31
C GLY A 38 -0.11 -5.97 -0.47
N GLU A 39 -1.26 -6.00 0.19
CA GLU A 39 -1.63 -7.00 1.17
C GLU A 39 -3.10 -7.37 1.02
N GLY A 40 -3.38 -8.66 1.14
CA GLY A 40 -4.71 -9.25 1.00
C GLY A 40 -5.12 -10.00 2.24
N TYR A 41 -6.32 -9.71 2.76
CA TYR A 41 -6.87 -10.37 3.95
C TYR A 41 -8.34 -10.74 3.78
N TYR A 42 -8.74 -11.81 4.45
CA TYR A 42 -10.15 -12.13 4.69
C TYR A 42 -10.69 -11.27 5.84
N PHE A 43 -12.01 -11.13 5.91
CA PHE A 43 -12.69 -10.35 6.95
C PHE A 43 -12.35 -10.76 8.39
N ASP A 44 -11.95 -12.02 8.60
CA ASP A 44 -11.49 -12.54 9.89
C ASP A 44 -10.02 -12.18 10.21
N GLY A 45 -9.37 -11.40 9.34
CA GLY A 45 -8.00 -10.93 9.48
C GLY A 45 -6.95 -11.96 9.03
N ARG A 46 -7.34 -13.15 8.57
CA ARG A 46 -6.37 -14.11 8.03
C ARG A 46 -5.82 -13.63 6.69
N PRO A 47 -4.52 -13.81 6.43
CA PRO A 47 -3.94 -13.46 5.14
C PRO A 47 -4.53 -14.31 4.01
N CYS A 48 -4.78 -13.68 2.86
CA CYS A 48 -5.17 -14.35 1.63
C CYS A 48 -3.92 -14.97 1.01
N ARG A 49 -3.67 -16.27 1.23
CA ARG A 49 -2.43 -16.93 0.78
C ARG A 49 -2.58 -17.53 -0.61
N GLY A 50 -1.62 -17.28 -1.50
CA GLY A 50 -1.63 -17.81 -2.87
C GLY A 50 -2.77 -17.28 -3.75
N CYS A 51 -3.42 -16.20 -3.33
CA CYS A 51 -4.51 -15.53 -4.03
C CYS A 51 -3.97 -14.82 -5.27
N ALA A 52 -4.69 -14.89 -6.38
CA ALA A 52 -4.21 -14.36 -7.65
C ALA A 52 -4.33 -12.83 -7.67
N ILE A 53 -3.27 -12.15 -8.09
CA ILE A 53 -3.20 -10.69 -8.20
C ILE A 53 -3.08 -10.30 -9.67
N SER A 54 -3.89 -9.34 -10.09
CA SER A 54 -3.78 -8.68 -11.39
C SER A 54 -3.78 -7.17 -11.21
N VAL A 55 -2.82 -6.48 -11.81
CA VAL A 55 -2.74 -5.02 -11.80
C VAL A 55 -2.95 -4.51 -13.21
N LEU A 56 -3.88 -3.57 -13.35
CA LEU A 56 -4.31 -3.01 -14.62
C LEU A 56 -4.05 -1.51 -14.61
N ALA A 57 -3.65 -0.97 -15.76
CA ALA A 57 -3.75 0.46 -16.02
C ALA A 57 -5.24 0.84 -16.08
N SER A 58 -5.67 1.83 -15.30
CA SER A 58 -7.05 2.33 -15.44
C SER A 58 -7.24 2.99 -16.81
N PRO A 59 -8.29 2.64 -17.56
CA PRO A 59 -8.60 3.35 -18.80
C PRO A 59 -8.92 4.84 -18.51
N PRO A 60 -8.59 5.76 -19.43
CA PRO A 60 -8.95 7.18 -19.28
C PRO A 60 -10.47 7.34 -19.18
N GLY A 61 -10.96 8.03 -18.14
CA GLY A 61 -12.39 8.34 -17.98
C GLY A 61 -13.22 7.34 -17.18
N VAL A 62 -12.65 6.19 -16.78
CA VAL A 62 -13.28 5.26 -15.85
C VAL A 62 -13.06 5.77 -14.42
N LYS A 63 -14.08 6.42 -13.85
CA LYS A 63 -14.06 6.95 -12.48
C LYS A 63 -14.71 6.00 -11.47
N ASP A 64 -15.45 5.03 -11.97
CA ASP A 64 -16.29 4.17 -11.16
C ASP A 64 -15.78 2.72 -11.21
N LYS A 65 -16.05 2.02 -10.11
CA LYS A 65 -15.67 0.64 -9.80
C LYS A 65 -16.27 -0.41 -10.74
N ASP A 66 -16.53 -0.07 -12.00
CA ASP A 66 -17.01 -1.01 -13.00
C ASP A 66 -15.82 -1.82 -13.51
N GLU A 67 -15.60 -2.90 -12.78
CA GLU A 67 -14.46 -3.81 -12.78
C GLU A 67 -14.36 -4.71 -14.03
N ASP A 68 -14.87 -4.32 -15.20
CA ASP A 68 -14.84 -5.19 -16.39
C ASP A 68 -14.15 -4.59 -17.62
N GLU A 69 -13.80 -3.30 -17.60
CA GLU A 69 -13.19 -2.67 -18.77
C GLU A 69 -11.66 -2.84 -18.79
N GLY A 70 -11.21 -3.94 -19.38
CA GLY A 70 -10.22 -3.96 -20.47
C GLY A 70 -8.88 -3.24 -20.30
N GLY A 71 -8.47 -2.87 -19.09
CA GLY A 71 -7.19 -2.21 -18.85
C GLY A 71 -6.01 -3.08 -19.28
N LYS A 72 -4.92 -2.44 -19.74
CA LYS A 72 -3.67 -3.17 -20.02
C LYS A 72 -3.17 -3.79 -18.72
N ILE A 73 -2.96 -5.10 -18.72
CA ILE A 73 -2.33 -5.79 -17.59
C ILE A 73 -0.88 -5.33 -17.47
N LEU A 74 -0.53 -4.78 -16.32
CA LEU A 74 0.81 -4.32 -15.97
C LEU A 74 1.58 -5.34 -15.14
N PHE A 75 0.85 -6.09 -14.30
CA PHE A 75 1.44 -7.12 -13.44
C PHE A 75 0.44 -8.26 -13.20
N GLN A 76 0.96 -9.48 -13.12
CA GLN A 76 0.25 -10.66 -12.62
C GLN A 76 1.14 -11.39 -11.62
N GLY A 77 0.55 -11.84 -10.53
CA GLY A 77 1.27 -12.55 -9.48
C GLY A 77 0.35 -13.28 -8.53
N LYS A 78 0.91 -13.71 -7.40
CA LYS A 78 0.16 -14.29 -6.29
C LYS A 78 0.66 -13.69 -4.98
N THR A 79 -0.21 -13.65 -3.98
CA THR A 79 0.18 -13.34 -2.61
C THR A 79 1.01 -14.47 -2.01
N ASP A 80 1.93 -14.11 -1.11
CA ASP A 80 2.74 -15.06 -0.34
C ASP A 80 1.99 -15.63 0.90
N GLU A 81 2.72 -16.31 1.79
CA GLU A 81 2.18 -16.91 3.02
C GLU A 81 1.68 -15.87 4.04
N GLN A 82 2.14 -14.62 3.92
CA GLN A 82 1.72 -13.47 4.72
C GLN A 82 0.60 -12.67 4.04
N GLY A 83 0.16 -13.08 2.84
CA GLY A 83 -0.86 -12.36 2.08
C GLY A 83 -0.31 -11.15 1.33
N VAL A 84 1.02 -11.03 1.21
CA VAL A 84 1.71 -9.88 0.65
C VAL A 84 2.09 -10.12 -0.82
N PHE A 85 2.10 -9.07 -1.62
CA PHE A 85 2.66 -9.06 -2.97
C PHE A 85 3.41 -7.75 -3.21
N ILE A 86 4.47 -7.83 -4.01
CA ILE A 86 5.34 -6.69 -4.32
C ILE A 86 5.64 -6.72 -5.82
N PHE A 87 5.59 -5.55 -6.46
CA PHE A 87 6.01 -5.38 -7.85
C PHE A 87 6.62 -4.00 -8.08
N LYS A 88 7.36 -3.84 -9.18
CA LYS A 88 7.95 -2.56 -9.57
C LYS A 88 6.85 -1.56 -9.93
N ASP A 89 6.93 -0.34 -9.40
CA ASP A 89 5.94 0.70 -9.65
C ASP A 89 6.02 1.26 -11.09
N PRO A 90 4.97 1.12 -11.92
CA PRO A 90 4.86 1.80 -13.20
C PRO A 90 4.41 3.26 -12.99
N ILE A 91 5.32 4.12 -12.51
CA ILE A 91 5.04 5.51 -12.08
C ILE A 91 4.26 6.32 -13.13
N ASP A 92 4.56 6.15 -14.41
CA ASP A 92 3.91 6.88 -15.52
C ASP A 92 2.48 6.40 -15.82
N THR A 93 2.05 5.30 -15.21
CA THR A 93 0.74 4.69 -15.45
C THR A 93 -0.10 4.78 -14.20
N ARG A 94 -1.00 5.78 -14.14
CA ARG A 94 -1.90 6.01 -13.02
C ARG A 94 -3.31 6.40 -13.49
N PRO A 95 -4.36 6.07 -12.72
CA PRO A 95 -4.35 5.24 -11.51
C PRO A 95 -4.17 3.75 -11.81
N LEU A 96 -3.72 2.98 -10.80
CA LEU A 96 -3.59 1.52 -10.90
C LEU A 96 -4.82 0.84 -10.30
N ILE A 97 -5.37 -0.15 -11.00
CA ILE A 97 -6.43 -1.01 -10.49
C ILE A 97 -5.83 -2.35 -10.11
N ILE A 98 -5.88 -2.66 -8.82
CA ILE A 98 -5.34 -3.89 -8.24
C ILE A 98 -6.51 -4.81 -7.93
N ARG A 99 -6.52 -5.99 -8.54
CA ARG A 99 -7.54 -7.01 -8.35
C ARG A 99 -6.93 -8.23 -7.68
N MET A 100 -7.60 -8.71 -6.64
CA MET A 100 -7.27 -9.94 -5.95
C MET A 100 -8.44 -10.91 -6.05
N ASP A 101 -8.19 -12.07 -6.65
CA ASP A 101 -9.10 -13.20 -6.62
C ASP A 101 -8.76 -14.09 -5.41
N ALA A 102 -9.64 -14.06 -4.41
CA ALA A 102 -9.52 -14.82 -3.17
C ALA A 102 -10.22 -16.19 -3.24
N GLY A 103 -10.72 -16.60 -4.40
CA GLY A 103 -11.47 -17.84 -4.62
C GLY A 103 -12.97 -17.73 -4.31
N GLU A 104 -13.73 -18.74 -4.76
CA GLU A 104 -15.19 -18.85 -4.54
C GLU A 104 -16.02 -17.62 -4.98
N GLY A 105 -15.51 -16.83 -5.93
CA GLY A 105 -16.16 -15.60 -6.40
C GLY A 105 -15.92 -14.37 -5.52
N HIS A 106 -14.98 -14.43 -4.57
CA HIS A 106 -14.57 -13.28 -3.77
C HIS A 106 -13.50 -12.48 -4.52
N LEU A 107 -13.93 -11.46 -5.26
CA LEU A 107 -13.05 -10.48 -5.87
C LEU A 107 -12.90 -9.27 -4.94
N ALA A 108 -11.66 -8.86 -4.68
CA ALA A 108 -11.35 -7.62 -4.00
C ALA A 108 -10.60 -6.69 -4.94
N VAL A 109 -11.00 -5.42 -4.97
CA VAL A 109 -10.40 -4.42 -5.85
C VAL A 109 -9.99 -3.18 -5.08
N PHE A 110 -8.81 -2.67 -5.42
CA PHE A 110 -8.23 -1.47 -4.84
C PHE A 110 -7.69 -0.56 -5.94
N THR A 111 -8.03 0.73 -5.87
CA THR A 111 -7.54 1.76 -6.78
C THR A 111 -6.40 2.52 -6.10
N LEU A 112 -5.20 2.41 -6.65
CA LEU A 112 -4.04 3.14 -6.17
C LEU A 112 -3.83 4.39 -7.04
N GLU A 113 -4.33 5.51 -6.52
CA GLU A 113 -4.06 6.85 -7.05
C GLU A 113 -2.85 7.45 -6.33
N ILE A 114 -1.77 7.71 -7.07
CA ILE A 114 -0.65 8.50 -6.56
C ILE A 114 -0.54 9.72 -7.46
N LYS A 115 -0.69 10.90 -6.87
CA LYS A 115 -0.35 12.12 -7.57
C LYS A 115 1.17 12.13 -7.72
N PRO A 116 1.72 12.24 -8.92
CA PRO A 116 3.16 12.40 -9.07
C PRO A 116 3.54 13.68 -8.32
N GLU A 117 4.29 13.55 -7.23
CA GLU A 117 5.06 14.67 -6.72
C GLU A 117 6.03 15.03 -7.83
N ARG A 118 5.97 16.27 -8.31
CA ARG A 118 6.84 16.79 -9.35
C ARG A 118 8.26 16.83 -8.80
N GLY A 119 8.98 15.72 -8.92
CA GLY A 119 10.43 15.67 -8.79
C GLY A 119 11.08 16.53 -9.88
N PRO A 120 12.32 17.02 -9.67
CA PRO A 120 13.00 17.84 -10.66
C PRO A 120 13.11 17.05 -11.96
N GLU A 121 12.60 17.65 -13.02
CA GLU A 121 12.62 17.14 -14.40
C GLU A 121 14.06 16.80 -14.78
N GLY A 122 14.35 15.50 -14.86
CA GLY A 122 15.48 14.94 -15.58
C GLY A 122 14.98 14.44 -16.93
N GLU A 123 15.61 14.91 -17.98
CA GLU A 123 15.18 14.84 -19.37
C GLU A 123 14.76 13.47 -19.93
N GLN A 124 13.83 13.58 -20.88
CA GLN A 124 13.32 12.54 -21.77
C GLN A 124 14.44 11.93 -22.63
N GLU A 125 14.41 10.61 -22.83
CA GLU A 125 14.84 10.01 -24.09
C GLU A 125 13.89 8.87 -24.47
N GLY A 126 13.50 8.88 -25.75
CA GLY A 126 12.32 8.21 -26.29
C GLY A 126 12.50 6.75 -26.67
N GLU A 127 11.33 6.14 -26.87
CA GLU A 127 11.08 4.84 -27.47
C GLU A 127 11.68 4.73 -28.89
N GLN A 128 12.53 3.73 -29.14
CA GLN A 128 12.62 3.09 -30.46
C GLN A 128 12.74 1.57 -30.30
N GLU A 129 11.71 0.88 -30.80
CA GLU A 129 11.65 -0.55 -31.03
C GLU A 129 12.23 -0.84 -32.43
N GLY A 130 13.33 -1.61 -32.52
CA GLY A 130 13.91 -2.01 -33.80
C GLY A 130 15.32 -2.63 -33.71
N GLU A 131 15.39 -3.94 -33.99
CA GLU A 131 16.57 -4.75 -34.36
C GLU A 131 17.70 -5.03 -33.33
N ILE A 132 17.85 -6.32 -33.01
CA ILE A 132 18.90 -6.88 -32.17
C ILE A 132 20.25 -6.79 -32.91
N LEU A 133 21.17 -5.97 -32.39
CA LEU A 133 22.61 -6.02 -32.69
C LEU A 133 23.39 -6.20 -31.36
N PRO A 134 24.48 -6.98 -31.35
CA PRO A 134 25.06 -7.49 -30.13
C PRO A 134 25.66 -6.35 -29.30
N ILE A 135 25.35 -6.36 -28.02
CA ILE A 135 25.94 -5.50 -26.99
C ILE A 135 27.46 -5.51 -27.17
N ARG A 136 28.03 -4.41 -27.70
CA ARG A 136 29.45 -4.16 -27.55
C ARG A 136 29.70 -3.84 -26.08
N ARG A 137 30.29 -4.82 -25.41
CA ARG A 137 30.83 -4.68 -24.07
C ARG A 137 31.91 -3.58 -24.06
N ALA A 138 31.84 -2.77 -23.00
CA ALA A 138 32.86 -1.88 -22.45
C ALA A 138 32.90 -0.41 -22.92
N ALA A 139 32.29 0.45 -22.11
CA ALA A 139 32.96 1.63 -21.57
C ALA A 139 32.46 1.86 -20.12
N LEU A 140 33.32 1.43 -19.19
CA LEU A 140 33.44 1.77 -17.77
C LEU A 140 32.42 2.80 -17.23
N LEU A 141 31.49 2.35 -16.39
CA LEU A 141 31.01 3.20 -15.30
C LEU A 141 32.25 3.59 -14.46
N PRO A 142 32.38 4.85 -14.02
CA PRO A 142 33.39 5.16 -13.02
C PRO A 142 33.07 4.31 -11.79
N GLU A 143 33.92 3.33 -11.50
CA GLU A 143 33.86 2.60 -10.25
C GLU A 143 33.99 3.63 -9.13
N CYS A 144 32.92 3.80 -8.34
CA CYS A 144 32.95 4.66 -7.17
C CYS A 144 34.11 4.21 -6.29
N THR A 145 35.10 5.08 -6.13
CA THR A 145 36.19 4.82 -5.20
C THR A 145 35.61 4.78 -3.78
N PRO A 146 36.12 3.90 -2.89
CA PRO A 146 35.68 3.83 -1.49
C PRO A 146 35.87 5.13 -0.70
N GLU A 147 36.65 6.07 -1.26
CA GLU A 147 36.83 7.42 -0.72
C GLU A 147 35.58 8.30 -0.88
N CYS A 148 34.74 8.01 -1.89
CA CYS A 148 33.49 8.74 -2.16
C CYS A 148 32.37 8.31 -1.20
N THR A 149 32.29 7.02 -0.85
CA THR A 149 31.29 6.49 0.09
C THR A 149 31.54 6.94 1.52
N MET A 150 32.80 6.93 1.98
CA MET A 150 33.14 7.38 3.34
C MET A 150 32.87 8.87 3.56
N LYS A 151 33.09 9.72 2.54
CA LYS A 151 32.79 11.16 2.63
C LYS A 151 31.28 11.42 2.68
N LEU A 152 30.48 10.63 1.97
CA LEU A 152 29.04 10.78 1.95
C LEU A 152 28.39 10.35 3.27
N GLU A 153 28.82 9.22 3.83
CA GLU A 153 28.35 8.72 5.14
C GLU A 153 28.64 9.73 6.26
N ALA A 154 29.85 10.28 6.31
CA ALA A 154 30.22 11.29 7.31
C ALA A 154 29.39 12.59 7.20
N ILE A 155 29.01 13.00 6.00
CA ILE A 155 28.16 14.19 5.78
C ILE A 155 26.72 13.92 6.21
N ILE A 156 26.20 12.72 5.94
CA ILE A 156 24.84 12.32 6.31
C ILE A 156 24.72 12.24 7.84
N GLU A 157 25.63 11.55 8.52
CA GLU A 157 25.61 11.40 9.98
C GLU A 157 25.69 12.77 10.69
N ALA A 158 26.63 13.63 10.28
CA ALA A 158 26.78 14.96 10.87
C ALA A 158 25.51 15.83 10.72
N ARG A 159 24.78 15.67 9.61
CA ARG A 159 23.59 16.48 9.33
C ARG A 159 22.33 15.92 10.01
N ILE A 160 22.20 14.61 10.13
CA ILE A 160 21.12 13.95 10.87
C ILE A 160 21.23 14.30 12.35
N ASP A 161 22.41 14.13 12.96
CA ASP A 161 22.60 14.37 14.39
C ASP A 161 22.27 15.82 14.77
N THR A 162 22.67 16.79 13.94
CA THR A 162 22.41 18.21 14.20
C THR A 162 20.91 18.54 14.18
N GLU A 163 20.17 17.99 13.21
CA GLU A 163 18.75 18.27 13.03
C GLU A 163 17.89 17.54 14.08
N VAL A 164 18.20 16.27 14.35
CA VAL A 164 17.48 15.45 15.33
C VAL A 164 17.67 16.03 16.75
N ASP A 165 18.88 16.43 17.12
CA ASP A 165 19.13 17.01 18.46
C ASP A 165 18.38 18.32 18.67
N ALA A 166 18.30 19.16 17.64
CA ALA A 166 17.59 20.43 17.72
C ALA A 166 16.10 20.20 17.97
N GLN A 167 15.47 19.33 17.20
CA GLN A 167 14.04 19.02 17.35
C GLN A 167 13.74 18.31 18.68
N VAL A 168 14.58 17.37 19.11
CA VAL A 168 14.41 16.67 20.39
C VAL A 168 14.53 17.64 21.57
N LYS A 169 15.50 18.56 21.56
CA LYS A 169 15.67 19.57 22.62
C LYS A 169 14.47 20.52 22.70
N GLU A 170 13.95 20.96 21.56
CA GLU A 170 12.76 21.83 21.51
C GLU A 170 11.53 21.13 22.08
N ARG A 171 11.25 19.88 21.66
CA ARG A 171 10.11 19.10 22.16
C ARG A 171 10.24 18.80 23.65
N LEU A 172 11.44 18.46 24.14
CA LEU A 172 11.69 18.24 25.56
C LEU A 172 11.53 19.51 26.40
N ALA A 173 11.92 20.68 25.87
CA ALA A 173 11.73 21.95 26.56
C ALA A 173 10.24 22.28 26.71
N SER A 174 9.46 22.09 25.63
CA SER A 174 8.00 22.27 25.65
C SER A 174 7.33 21.37 26.70
N LEU A 175 7.65 20.08 26.70
CA LEU A 175 7.09 19.12 27.66
C LEU A 175 7.48 19.44 29.11
N ARG A 176 8.73 19.86 29.37
CA ARG A 176 9.16 20.27 30.72
C ARG A 176 8.42 21.51 31.22
N ALA A 177 8.14 22.46 30.33
CA ALA A 177 7.35 23.65 30.66
C ALA A 177 5.90 23.28 31.02
N GLU A 178 5.30 22.37 30.26
CA GLU A 178 3.94 21.87 30.49
C GLU A 178 3.83 21.09 31.81
N ILE A 179 4.78 20.18 32.09
CA ILE A 179 4.85 19.46 33.38
C ILE A 179 5.00 20.45 34.55
N SER A 180 5.82 21.49 34.39
CA SER A 180 6.03 22.50 35.43
C SER A 180 4.79 23.38 35.67
N ARG A 181 3.97 23.58 34.64
CA ARG A 181 2.68 24.27 34.74
C ARG A 181 1.67 23.39 35.48
N LEU A 182 1.53 22.12 35.06
CA LEU A 182 0.61 21.16 35.68
C LEU A 182 0.93 20.92 37.16
N ARG A 183 2.21 20.81 37.54
CA ARG A 183 2.61 20.72 38.96
C ARG A 183 2.13 21.92 39.77
N ARG A 184 2.35 23.15 39.27
CA ARG A 184 1.91 24.39 39.93
C ARG A 184 0.39 24.50 40.05
N GLU A 185 -0.35 23.98 39.06
CA GLU A 185 -1.81 23.94 39.11
C GLU A 185 -2.31 22.90 40.12
N SER A 186 -1.63 21.76 40.24
CA SER A 186 -1.95 20.73 41.25
C SER A 186 -1.58 21.12 42.68
N GLU A 187 -0.57 21.97 42.85
CA GLU A 187 -0.10 22.47 44.16
C GLU A 187 -0.88 23.68 44.67
N ARG A 188 -1.82 24.23 43.88
CA ARG A 188 -2.63 25.37 44.30
C ARG A 188 -3.76 24.86 45.21
N PRO A 189 -3.78 25.19 46.52
CA PRO A 189 -4.90 24.83 47.38
C PRO A 189 -6.15 25.58 46.91
N GLY A 190 -7.25 24.86 46.74
CA GLY A 190 -8.57 25.41 46.45
C GLY A 190 -9.17 26.18 47.61
#